data_AF-A0A1Y2DAH7-F1
#
_entry.id   AF-A0A1Y2DAH7-F1
#
_cell.length_a   1.000
_cell.length_b   1.000
_cell.length_c   1.000
_cell.angle_alpha   90.00
_cell.angle_beta   90.00
_cell.angle_gamma   90.00
#
_symmetry.space_group_name_H-M   'P 1'
#
loop_
_entity.id
_entity.type
_entity.pdbx_description
1 polymer ?
#
loop_
_entity_poly.entity_id
_entity_poly.type
_entity_poly.pdbx_seq_one_letter_code
_entity_poly.pdbx_strand_id
1 'polypeptide(L)'
;MEKSQVPLKSLEELNYFLSTAPKNWKDGEVIRRFQLYEQDYISCVFWENQHYITGTDIVKALTFRFKVQGHEIKNVKKFEEGIFSDLRNLKPGIDSSLEEPKSPFLELLYKNKCIRTQKKQKVFFWYSVPYDRLFQDVLKRDRKRELNGKKSNIVLLLITIIPP
;
A
#
# COMPACT_ATOMS: atom_id res chain seq x y z
N MET A 1 13.05 15.62 11.86
CA MET A 1 11.83 16.45 11.73
C MET A 1 11.04 15.89 10.56
N GLU A 2 10.16 14.93 10.84
CA GLU A 2 9.33 14.30 9.81
C GLU A 2 8.29 15.33 9.39
N LYS A 3 8.35 15.82 8.15
CA LYS A 3 7.39 16.79 7.64
C LYS A 3 6.00 16.15 7.77
N SER A 4 5.09 16.79 8.50
CA SER A 4 3.69 16.36 8.56
C SER A 4 3.11 16.47 7.15
N GLN A 5 3.00 15.32 6.46
CA GLN A 5 2.40 15.28 5.12
C GLN A 5 0.89 15.47 5.27
N VAL A 6 0.35 16.53 4.68
CA VAL A 6 -1.09 16.81 4.66
C VAL A 6 -1.77 15.84 3.68
N PRO A 7 -2.71 14.99 4.13
CA PRO A 7 -3.47 14.12 3.23
C PRO A 7 -4.23 14.95 2.20
N LEU A 8 -4.06 14.63 0.91
CA LEU A 8 -4.80 15.28 -0.18
C LEU A 8 -6.16 14.61 -0.47
N LYS A 9 -6.42 13.50 0.22
CA LYS A 9 -7.54 12.60 -0.04
C LYS A 9 -8.19 12.12 1.25
N SER A 10 -9.43 11.69 1.13
CA SER A 10 -10.17 11.00 2.18
C SER A 10 -9.95 9.47 2.12
N LEU A 11 -10.34 8.78 3.19
CA LEU A 11 -10.39 7.31 3.21
C LEU A 11 -11.40 6.76 2.19
N GLU A 12 -12.52 7.46 1.99
CA GLU A 12 -13.55 7.07 1.02
C GLU A 12 -13.02 7.11 -0.41
N GLU A 13 -12.31 8.17 -0.78
CA GLU A 13 -11.67 8.28 -2.11
C GLU A 13 -10.65 7.17 -2.34
N LEU A 14 -9.85 6.81 -1.31
CA LEU A 14 -8.92 5.68 -1.41
C LEU A 14 -9.68 4.37 -1.65
N ASN A 15 -10.72 4.08 -0.87
CA ASN A 15 -11.51 2.86 -1.02
C ASN A 15 -12.20 2.80 -2.39
N TYR A 16 -12.74 3.93 -2.86
CA TYR A 16 -13.30 4.05 -4.19
C TYR A 16 -12.26 3.72 -5.26
N PHE A 17 -11.06 4.29 -5.16
CA PHE A 17 -9.98 3.98 -6.09
C PHE A 17 -9.58 2.50 -6.04
N LEU A 18 -9.37 1.92 -4.84
CA LEU A 18 -9.00 0.51 -4.69
C LEU A 18 -10.05 -0.45 -5.31
N SER A 19 -11.33 -0.08 -5.28
CA SER A 19 -12.41 -0.88 -5.85
C SER A 19 -12.66 -0.67 -7.35
N THR A 20 -12.27 0.49 -7.90
CA THR A 20 -12.60 0.89 -9.28
C THR A 20 -11.41 1.11 -10.19
N ALA A 21 -10.16 1.13 -9.68
CA ALA A 21 -9.00 1.41 -10.52
C ALA A 21 -8.85 0.46 -11.72
N PRO A 22 -9.15 -0.85 -11.63
CA PRO A 22 -9.14 -1.73 -12.81
C PRO A 22 -10.31 -1.51 -13.79
N LYS A 23 -11.31 -0.71 -13.41
CA LYS A 23 -12.50 -0.44 -14.21
C LYS A 23 -12.30 0.87 -14.99
N ASN A 24 -12.79 0.95 -16.22
CA ASN A 24 -12.82 2.17 -17.03
C ASN A 24 -11.43 2.71 -17.42
N TRP A 25 -10.61 1.86 -18.03
CA TRP A 25 -9.34 2.27 -18.62
C TRP A 25 -9.57 2.90 -19.99
N LYS A 26 -8.81 3.94 -20.30
CA LYS A 26 -8.79 4.50 -21.67
C LYS A 26 -7.91 3.62 -22.55
N ASP A 27 -8.24 3.53 -23.83
CA ASP A 27 -7.42 2.77 -24.78
C ASP A 27 -5.97 3.27 -24.78
N GLY A 28 -5.02 2.35 -24.62
CA GLY A 28 -3.59 2.64 -24.54
C GLY A 28 -3.08 3.10 -23.16
N GLU A 29 -3.95 3.28 -22.16
CA GLU A 29 -3.51 3.56 -20.80
C GLU A 29 -2.90 2.30 -20.17
N VAL A 30 -1.71 2.42 -19.57
CA VAL A 30 -1.01 1.30 -18.91
C VAL A 30 -0.85 1.49 -17.39
N ILE A 31 -1.09 2.71 -16.88
CA ILE A 31 -1.05 3.02 -15.45
C ILE A 31 -2.11 4.04 -15.07
N ARG A 32 -2.92 3.73 -14.06
CA ARG A 32 -3.78 4.68 -13.34
C ARG A 32 -3.19 5.00 -11.98
N ARG A 33 -3.15 6.29 -11.61
CA ARG A 33 -2.54 6.75 -10.35
C ARG A 33 -3.55 7.43 -9.44
N PHE A 34 -3.39 7.20 -8.14
CA PHE A 34 -4.09 7.90 -7.08
C PHE A 34 -3.07 8.61 -6.20
N GLN A 35 -3.18 9.92 -6.08
CA GLN A 35 -2.27 10.76 -5.32
C GLN A 35 -2.70 10.83 -3.85
N LEU A 36 -1.84 10.38 -2.94
CA LEU A 36 -2.09 10.39 -1.49
C LEU A 36 -1.62 11.71 -0.85
N TYR A 37 -0.43 12.15 -1.25
CA TYR A 37 0.27 13.36 -0.80
C TYR A 37 0.95 14.02 -2.02
N GLU A 38 1.54 15.21 -1.86
CA GLU A 38 2.13 15.97 -2.98
C GLU A 38 3.04 15.15 -3.91
N GLN A 39 3.82 14.20 -3.38
CA GLN A 39 4.77 13.39 -4.15
C GLN A 39 4.58 11.87 -4.00
N ASP A 40 3.45 11.44 -3.42
CA ASP A 40 3.17 10.03 -3.16
C ASP A 40 1.93 9.54 -3.89
N TYR A 41 2.09 8.44 -4.61
CA TYR A 41 1.06 7.85 -5.46
C TYR A 41 0.94 6.35 -5.19
N ILE A 42 -0.28 5.83 -5.36
CA ILE A 42 -0.60 4.41 -5.57
C ILE A 42 -0.86 4.23 -7.05
N SER A 43 -0.23 3.22 -7.66
CA SER A 43 -0.38 2.95 -9.09
C SER A 43 -1.06 1.59 -9.32
N CYS A 44 -2.17 1.61 -10.05
CA CYS A 44 -2.75 0.43 -10.69
C CYS A 44 -2.11 0.28 -12.06
N VAL A 45 -1.46 -0.84 -12.33
CA VAL A 45 -0.71 -1.07 -13.57
C VAL A 45 -1.38 -2.18 -14.37
N PHE A 46 -1.67 -1.93 -15.63
CA PHE A 46 -2.22 -2.92 -16.56
C PHE A 46 -1.07 -3.52 -17.38
N TRP A 47 -0.95 -4.85 -17.35
CA TRP A 47 0.08 -5.60 -18.05
C TRP A 47 -0.46 -6.98 -18.44
N GLU A 48 -0.25 -7.43 -19.68
CA GLU A 48 -0.68 -8.76 -20.16
C GLU A 48 -2.12 -9.14 -19.77
N ASN A 49 -3.07 -8.24 -20.02
CA ASN A 49 -4.49 -8.41 -19.73
C ASN A 49 -4.84 -8.59 -18.23
N GLN A 50 -3.93 -8.20 -17.33
CA GLN A 50 -4.11 -8.29 -15.89
C GLN A 50 -3.72 -6.98 -15.20
N HIS A 51 -4.35 -6.70 -14.05
CA HIS A 51 -4.07 -5.52 -13.24
C HIS A 51 -3.22 -5.87 -12.03
N TYR A 52 -2.25 -5.02 -11.74
CA TYR A 52 -1.22 -5.21 -10.72
C TYR A 52 -1.07 -4.01 -9.79
N ILE A 53 -0.60 -4.30 -8.58
CA ILE A 53 -0.12 -3.32 -7.61
C ILE A 53 1.20 -3.80 -7.02
N THR A 54 2.11 -2.87 -6.72
CA THR A 54 3.40 -3.18 -6.09
C THR A 54 3.25 -3.32 -4.58
N GLY A 55 4.10 -4.12 -3.94
CA GLY A 55 4.12 -4.22 -2.47
C GLY A 55 4.31 -2.87 -1.78
N THR A 56 5.14 -1.99 -2.36
CA THR A 56 5.35 -0.61 -1.88
C THR A 56 4.06 0.20 -1.90
N ASP A 57 3.26 0.10 -2.97
CA ASP A 57 2.00 0.84 -3.07
C ASP A 57 0.93 0.29 -2.13
N ILE A 58 0.92 -1.03 -1.86
CA ILE A 58 0.07 -1.61 -0.79
C ILE A 58 0.45 -1.04 0.58
N VAL A 59 1.76 -0.96 0.89
CA VAL A 59 2.25 -0.37 2.14
C VAL A 59 1.86 1.10 2.26
N LYS A 60 1.92 1.88 1.18
CA LYS A 60 1.45 3.27 1.15
C LYS A 60 -0.05 3.37 1.42
N ALA A 61 -0.87 2.51 0.80
CA ALA A 61 -2.32 2.48 1.01
C ALA A 61 -2.66 2.22 2.48
N LEU A 62 -2.00 1.25 3.11
CA LEU A 62 -2.19 0.95 4.53
C LEU A 62 -1.68 2.09 5.42
N THR A 63 -0.47 2.59 5.18
CA THR A 63 0.09 3.75 5.91
C THR A 63 -0.86 4.93 5.90
N PHE A 64 -1.39 5.27 4.72
CA PHE A 64 -2.36 6.35 4.55
C PHE A 64 -3.63 6.08 5.35
N ARG A 65 -4.21 4.87 5.23
CA ARG A 65 -5.41 4.46 5.96
C ARG A 65 -5.24 4.61 7.48
N PHE A 66 -4.11 4.17 8.03
CA PHE A 66 -3.80 4.35 9.45
C PHE A 66 -3.75 5.83 9.84
N LYS A 67 -3.02 6.66 9.08
CA LYS A 67 -2.87 8.10 9.34
C LYS A 67 -4.21 8.85 9.32
N VAL A 68 -5.04 8.63 8.30
CA VAL A 68 -6.34 9.31 8.18
C VAL A 68 -7.35 8.84 9.24
N GLN A 69 -7.16 7.66 9.82
CA GLN A 69 -7.93 7.17 10.96
C GLN A 69 -7.37 7.64 12.32
N GLY A 70 -6.40 8.55 12.33
CA GLY A 70 -5.83 9.12 13.54
C GLY A 70 -4.73 8.28 14.17
N HIS A 71 -4.22 7.24 13.50
CA HIS A 71 -3.08 6.47 14.00
C HIS A 71 -1.75 7.11 13.60
N GLU A 72 -0.87 7.29 14.57
CA GLU A 72 0.52 7.66 14.37
C GLU A 72 1.41 6.41 14.35
N ILE A 73 2.16 6.21 13.27
CA ILE A 73 3.08 5.09 13.12
C ILE A 73 4.46 5.49 13.68
N LYS A 74 4.78 5.04 14.90
CA LYS A 74 6.03 5.36 15.59
C LYS A 74 7.25 4.64 15.02
N ASN A 75 7.06 3.42 14.51
CA ASN A 75 8.15 2.62 13.95
C ASN A 75 7.80 2.19 12.52
N VAL A 76 8.02 3.10 11.57
CA VAL A 76 7.71 2.89 10.14
C VAL A 76 8.38 1.62 9.62
N LYS A 77 9.67 1.40 9.90
CA LYS A 77 10.38 0.20 9.44
C LYS A 77 9.72 -1.09 9.90
N LYS A 78 9.38 -1.21 11.20
CA LYS A 78 8.71 -2.42 11.72
C LYS A 78 7.29 -2.59 11.21
N PHE A 79 6.61 -1.48 10.95
CA PHE A 79 5.29 -1.48 10.33
C PHE A 79 5.35 -2.05 8.90
N GLU A 80 6.26 -1.52 8.07
CA GLU A 80 6.49 -2.00 6.70
C GLU A 80 6.91 -3.48 6.68
N GLU A 81 7.89 -3.87 7.51
CA GLU A 81 8.33 -5.27 7.65
C GLU A 81 7.16 -6.22 7.98
N GLY A 82 6.24 -5.77 8.84
CA GLY A 82 5.04 -6.54 9.20
C GLY A 82 4.12 -6.77 8.01
N ILE A 83 3.82 -5.71 7.24
CA ILE A 83 2.97 -5.81 6.04
C ILE A 83 3.65 -6.70 4.99
N PHE A 84 4.94 -6.50 4.72
CA PHE A 84 5.67 -7.37 3.79
C PHE A 84 5.67 -8.82 4.24
N SER A 85 5.74 -9.08 5.55
CA SER A 85 5.60 -10.43 6.09
C SER A 85 4.25 -11.03 5.78
N ASP A 86 3.16 -10.27 5.93
CA ASP A 86 1.80 -10.75 5.66
C ASP A 86 1.58 -11.00 4.16
N LEU A 87 2.14 -10.14 3.31
CA LEU A 87 2.12 -10.28 1.84
C LEU A 87 2.88 -11.51 1.33
N ARG A 88 3.74 -12.14 2.14
CA ARG A 88 4.37 -13.42 1.76
C ARG A 88 3.34 -14.54 1.61
N ASN A 89 2.20 -14.47 2.31
CA ASN A 89 1.16 -15.48 2.26
C ASN A 89 0.41 -15.54 0.92
N LEU A 90 0.45 -14.46 0.13
CA LEU A 90 -0.13 -14.40 -1.22
C LEU A 90 0.75 -15.20 -2.19
N LYS A 91 0.22 -16.20 -2.88
CA LYS A 91 1.05 -17.15 -3.64
C LYS A 91 1.38 -16.64 -5.05
N PRO A 92 2.64 -16.80 -5.53
CA PRO A 92 2.94 -16.58 -6.94
C PRO A 92 2.09 -17.49 -7.84
N GLY A 93 1.60 -16.97 -8.96
CA GLY A 93 0.70 -17.65 -9.90
C GLY A 93 -0.78 -17.66 -9.51
N ILE A 94 -1.12 -17.30 -8.26
CA ILE A 94 -2.51 -17.25 -7.77
C ILE A 94 -2.90 -15.83 -7.37
N ASP A 95 -2.04 -15.18 -6.57
CA ASP A 95 -2.30 -13.85 -6.00
C ASP A 95 -1.26 -12.80 -6.44
N SER A 96 -0.18 -13.26 -7.07
CA SER A 96 0.97 -12.43 -7.41
C SER A 96 1.76 -13.02 -8.57
N SER A 97 2.56 -12.19 -9.23
CA SER A 97 3.64 -12.61 -10.12
C SER A 97 4.99 -12.37 -9.46
N LEU A 98 5.97 -13.19 -9.82
CA LEU A 98 7.36 -13.03 -9.40
C LEU A 98 8.18 -12.68 -10.63
N GLU A 99 8.49 -11.39 -10.74
CA GLU A 99 9.14 -10.82 -11.91
C GLU A 99 10.67 -10.85 -11.76
N GLU A 100 11.34 -11.41 -12.75
CA GLU A 100 12.81 -11.49 -12.78
C GLU A 100 13.45 -10.13 -13.12
N PRO A 101 14.71 -9.90 -12.69
CA PRO A 101 15.43 -8.69 -13.05
C PRO A 101 15.42 -8.44 -14.55
N LYS A 102 15.25 -7.17 -14.95
CA LYS A 102 15.19 -6.74 -16.36
C LYS A 102 14.03 -7.32 -17.18
N SER A 103 12.98 -7.87 -16.56
CA SER A 103 11.76 -8.18 -17.32
C SER A 103 11.15 -6.90 -17.91
N PRO A 104 10.50 -6.95 -19.08
CA PRO A 104 9.84 -5.78 -19.67
C PRO A 104 8.83 -5.14 -18.72
N PHE A 105 8.17 -5.96 -17.88
CA PHE A 105 7.25 -5.47 -16.88
C PHE A 105 7.97 -4.69 -15.76
N LEU A 106 9.10 -5.18 -15.24
CA LEU A 106 9.88 -4.41 -14.26
C LEU A 106 10.45 -3.13 -14.85
N GLU A 107 10.83 -3.13 -16.11
CA GLU A 107 11.27 -1.92 -16.80
C GLU A 107 10.14 -0.88 -16.86
N LEU A 108 8.92 -1.29 -17.21
CA LEU A 108 7.74 -0.44 -17.18
C LEU A 108 7.52 0.14 -15.76
N LEU A 109 7.52 -0.70 -14.73
CA LEU A 109 7.30 -0.29 -13.35
C LEU A 109 8.39 0.69 -12.87
N TYR A 110 9.65 0.43 -13.23
CA TYR A 110 10.78 1.26 -12.83
C TYR A 110 10.76 2.62 -13.54
N LYS A 111 10.55 2.64 -14.87
CA LYS A 111 10.40 3.87 -15.67
C LYS A 111 9.30 4.77 -15.13
N ASN A 112 8.23 4.16 -14.63
CA ASN A 112 7.09 4.84 -14.05
C ASN A 112 7.20 5.10 -12.54
N LYS A 113 8.36 4.82 -11.91
CA LYS A 113 8.60 5.03 -10.47
C LYS A 113 7.64 4.27 -9.53
N CYS A 114 7.05 3.16 -10.01
CA CYS A 114 6.22 2.27 -9.20
C CYS A 114 7.09 1.37 -8.28
N ILE A 115 8.35 1.13 -8.68
CA ILE A 115 9.37 0.41 -7.90
C ILE A 115 10.68 1.22 -7.87
N ARG A 116 11.49 0.99 -6.84
CA ARG A 116 12.78 1.69 -6.65
C ARG A 116 14.00 0.96 -7.22
N THR A 117 13.86 -0.32 -7.54
CA THR A 117 14.95 -1.17 -8.05
C THR A 117 14.41 -2.12 -9.09
N GLN A 118 15.26 -2.54 -10.03
CA GLN A 118 14.96 -3.60 -11.01
C GLN A 118 15.48 -4.97 -10.59
N LYS A 119 15.71 -5.18 -9.27
CA LYS A 119 15.92 -6.53 -8.74
C LYS A 119 14.61 -7.31 -8.80
N LYS A 120 14.69 -8.63 -8.68
CA LYS A 120 13.53 -9.53 -8.61
C LYS A 120 12.44 -8.96 -7.69
N GLN A 121 11.25 -8.74 -8.22
CA GLN A 121 10.12 -8.18 -7.46
C GLN A 121 8.97 -9.17 -7.41
N LYS A 122 8.27 -9.18 -6.28
CA LYS A 122 6.94 -9.76 -6.19
C LYS A 122 5.91 -8.65 -6.40
N VAL A 123 5.07 -8.82 -7.41
CA VAL A 123 3.99 -7.88 -7.76
C VAL A 123 2.66 -8.59 -7.58
N PHE A 124 1.63 -7.90 -7.10
CA PHE A 124 0.40 -8.53 -6.64
C PHE A 124 -0.71 -8.28 -7.65
N PHE A 125 -1.56 -9.29 -7.89
CA PHE A 125 -2.77 -9.08 -8.67
C PHE A 125 -3.68 -8.15 -7.88
N TRP A 126 -4.20 -7.13 -8.55
CA TRP A 126 -4.97 -6.06 -7.91
C TRP A 126 -6.09 -6.57 -7.02
N TYR A 127 -6.86 -7.54 -7.52
CA TYR A 127 -8.02 -8.11 -6.83
C TYR A 127 -7.67 -9.11 -5.72
N SER A 128 -6.43 -9.60 -5.67
CA SER A 128 -6.01 -10.60 -4.69
C SER A 128 -5.51 -9.98 -3.38
N VAL A 129 -5.37 -8.65 -3.30
CA VAL A 129 -4.84 -7.97 -2.10
C VAL A 129 -5.95 -7.78 -1.06
N PRO A 130 -5.86 -8.41 0.13
CA PRO A 130 -6.92 -8.34 1.13
C PRO A 130 -6.66 -7.17 2.11
N TYR A 131 -6.88 -5.92 1.66
CA TYR A 131 -6.54 -4.71 2.43
C TYR A 131 -7.11 -4.69 3.85
N ASP A 132 -8.37 -5.06 4.03
CA ASP A 132 -8.99 -5.09 5.36
C ASP A 132 -8.35 -6.13 6.28
N ARG A 133 -8.04 -7.31 5.75
CA ARG A 133 -7.33 -8.35 6.52
C ARG A 133 -5.94 -7.87 6.94
N LEU A 134 -5.18 -7.29 6.01
CA LEU A 134 -3.84 -6.74 6.30
C LEU A 134 -3.91 -5.67 7.39
N PHE A 135 -4.90 -4.77 7.31
CA PHE A 135 -5.14 -3.75 8.33
C PHE A 135 -5.41 -4.37 9.71
N GLN A 136 -6.29 -5.37 9.78
CA GLN A 136 -6.60 -6.08 11.02
C GLN A 136 -5.40 -6.85 11.58
N ASP A 137 -4.60 -7.48 10.72
CA ASP A 137 -3.40 -8.23 11.12
C ASP A 137 -2.34 -7.30 11.72
N VAL A 138 -2.21 -6.08 11.18
CA VAL A 138 -1.36 -5.03 11.77
C VAL A 138 -1.84 -4.64 13.17
N LEU A 139 -3.13 -4.36 13.36
CA LEU A 139 -3.69 -4.01 14.67
C LEU A 139 -3.54 -5.14 15.70
N LYS A 140 -3.82 -6.39 15.30
CA LYS A 140 -3.66 -7.57 16.16
C LYS A 140 -2.21 -7.76 16.59
N ARG A 141 -1.27 -7.59 15.66
CA ARG A 141 0.17 -7.68 15.95
C ARG A 141 0.58 -6.63 16.95
N ASP A 142 0.11 -5.40 16.77
CA ASP A 142 0.48 -4.30 17.65
C ASP A 142 -0.08 -4.49 19.06
N ARG A 143 -1.37 -4.84 19.19
CA ARG A 143 -1.99 -5.21 20.48
C ARG A 143 -1.24 -6.35 21.17
N LYS A 144 -0.83 -7.39 20.43
CA LYS A 144 -0.05 -8.50 21.00
C LYS A 144 1.32 -8.03 21.52
N ARG A 145 1.92 -6.98 20.96
CA ARG A 145 3.17 -6.41 21.48
C ARG A 145 2.94 -5.71 22.82
N GLU A 146 1.89 -4.91 22.92
CA GLU A 146 1.50 -4.21 24.15
C GLU A 146 1.22 -5.20 25.28
N LEU A 147 0.45 -6.25 25.01
CA LEU A 147 0.17 -7.32 25.98
C LEU A 147 1.43 -8.04 26.47
N ASN A 148 2.49 -8.07 25.65
CA ASN A 148 3.79 -8.63 26.03
C ASN A 148 4.73 -7.58 26.66
N GLY A 149 4.20 -6.43 27.10
CA GLY A 149 4.96 -5.35 27.73
C GLY A 149 5.89 -4.59 26.78
N LYS A 150 5.77 -4.76 25.46
CA LYS A 150 6.58 -4.05 24.46
C LYS A 150 5.86 -2.78 24.02
N LYS A 151 6.65 -1.75 23.70
CA LYS A 151 6.11 -0.52 23.10
C LYS A 151 5.40 -0.82 21.78
N SER A 152 4.20 -0.25 21.65
CA SER A 152 3.42 -0.22 20.43
C SER A 152 4.18 0.51 19.31
N ASN A 153 4.00 0.03 18.08
CA ASN A 153 4.48 0.70 16.88
C ASN A 153 3.46 1.69 16.31
N ILE A 154 2.22 1.68 16.80
CA ILE A 154 1.07 2.45 16.28
C ILE A 154 0.27 3.03 17.44
N VAL A 155 0.28 4.34 17.59
CA VAL A 155 -0.44 5.01 18.68
C VAL A 155 -1.68 5.69 18.10
N LEU A 156 -2.84 5.50 18.72
CA LEU A 156 -4.01 6.29 18.37
C LEU A 156 -3.81 7.71 18.93
N LEU A 157 -3.74 8.70 18.05
CA LEU A 157 -3.84 10.09 18.45
C LEU A 157 -5.29 10.29 18.88
N LEU A 158 -5.50 10.65 20.14
CA LEU A 158 -6.76 11.20 20.59
C LEU A 158 -6.90 12.59 19.95
N ILE A 159 -7.25 12.62 18.67
CA ILE A 159 -7.58 13.87 17.99
C ILE A 159 -8.92 14.29 18.58
N THR A 160 -8.89 15.29 19.46
CA THR A 160 -10.07 16.10 19.76
C THR A 160 -10.57 16.64 18.42
N ILE A 161 -11.66 16.06 17.93
CA ILE A 161 -12.39 16.55 16.77
C ILE A 161 -12.91 17.93 17.18
N ILE A 162 -12.17 18.98 16.84
CA ILE A 162 -12.71 20.33 16.73
C ILE A 162 -12.94 20.53 15.24
N PRO A 163 -14.18 20.38 14.74
CA PRO A 163 -14.50 20.86 13.41
C PRO A 163 -14.53 22.41 13.43
N PRO A 164 -14.34 23.05 12.26
CA PRO A 164 -14.33 24.52 12.15
C PRO A 164 -15.64 25.17 12.58
#